data_AF-A0A016SLE9-F1
#
_entry.id   AF-A0A016SLE9-F1
#
_cell.length_a   1.000
_cell.length_b   1.000
_cell.length_c   1.000
_cell.angle_alpha   90.00
_cell.angle_beta   90.00
_cell.angle_gamma   90.00
#
_symmetry.space_group_name_H-M   'P 1'
#
loop_
_entity.id
_entity.type
_entity.pdbx_description
1 polymer ?
#
loop_
_entity_poly.entity_id
_entity_poly.type
_entity_poly.pdbx_seq_one_letter_code
_entity_poly.pdbx_strand_id
1 'polypeptide(L)'
;MFNEKIFVFLWWWFCMLLFVSILNLFRWIIRLSFDSQRAFVTAVLESSMSENVDSRDVSEFCKSGLKTDGVTIVHLIEENATIYQAAEFLMPLWEEFMNAKAKVE
;
A
#
# COMPACT_ATOMS: atom_id res chain seq x y z
N MET A 1 -13.32 -37.89 -28.35
CA MET A 1 -13.76 -37.99 -26.93
C MET A 1 -12.75 -37.48 -25.91
N PHE A 2 -11.46 -37.30 -26.23
CA PHE A 2 -10.47 -36.72 -25.29
C PHE A 2 -10.55 -35.18 -25.17
N ASN A 3 -10.67 -34.48 -26.31
CA ASN A 3 -10.80 -33.01 -26.34
C ASN A 3 -11.95 -32.50 -25.47
N GLU A 4 -13.12 -33.12 -25.56
CA GLU A 4 -14.28 -32.71 -24.76
C GLU A 4 -14.01 -32.80 -23.25
N LYS A 5 -13.27 -33.82 -22.80
CA LYS A 5 -12.94 -34.03 -21.38
C LYS A 5 -11.92 -33.01 -20.87
N ILE A 6 -10.93 -32.63 -21.67
CA ILE A 6 -9.94 -31.61 -21.26
C ILE A 6 -10.54 -30.21 -21.21
N PHE A 7 -11.49 -29.90 -22.10
CA PHE A 7 -12.20 -28.61 -22.06
C PHE A 7 -13.04 -28.44 -20.79
N VAL A 8 -13.75 -29.49 -20.36
CA VAL A 8 -14.52 -29.44 -19.11
C VAL A 8 -13.61 -29.24 -17.90
N PHE A 9 -12.44 -29.90 -17.87
CA PHE A 9 -11.45 -29.69 -16.80
C PHE A 9 -10.90 -28.26 -16.78
N LEU A 10 -10.48 -27.74 -17.94
CA LEU A 10 -9.95 -26.38 -18.08
C LEU A 10 -11.00 -25.33 -17.72
N TRP A 11 -12.27 -25.55 -18.06
CA TRP A 11 -13.37 -24.65 -17.69
C TRP A 11 -13.44 -24.44 -16.17
N TRP A 12 -13.46 -25.54 -15.40
CA TRP A 12 -13.48 -25.46 -13.94
C TRP A 12 -12.21 -24.82 -13.37
N TRP A 13 -11.05 -25.12 -13.97
CA TRP A 13 -9.79 -24.49 -13.61
C TRP A 13 -9.83 -22.96 -13.82
N PHE A 14 -10.32 -22.50 -14.97
CA PHE A 14 -10.46 -21.06 -15.24
C PHE A 14 -11.49 -20.39 -14.32
N CYS A 15 -12.61 -21.05 -14.00
CA CYS A 15 -13.55 -20.53 -13.00
C CYS A 15 -12.88 -20.36 -11.63
N MET A 16 -12.06 -21.33 -11.21
CA MET A 16 -11.31 -21.24 -9.95
C MET A 16 -10.28 -20.10 -9.99
N LEU A 17 -9.51 -19.98 -11.07
CA LEU A 17 -8.57 -18.87 -11.24
C LEU A 17 -9.28 -17.52 -11.21
N LEU A 18 -10.40 -17.39 -11.92
CA LEU A 18 -11.21 -16.18 -11.95
C LEU A 18 -11.72 -15.83 -10.55
N PHE A 19 -12.20 -16.81 -9.79
CA PHE A 19 -12.62 -16.61 -8.40
C PHE A 19 -11.47 -16.09 -7.52
N VAL A 20 -10.29 -16.71 -7.60
CA VAL A 20 -9.09 -16.25 -6.87
C VAL A 20 -8.69 -14.84 -7.30
N SER A 21 -8.73 -14.53 -8.59
CA SER A 21 -8.43 -13.19 -9.11
C SER A 21 -9.42 -12.14 -8.62
N ILE A 22 -10.71 -12.46 -8.54
CA ILE A 22 -11.74 -11.57 -7.97
C ILE A 22 -11.47 -11.30 -6.48
N LEU A 23 -11.15 -12.33 -5.71
CA LEU A 23 -10.80 -12.15 -4.28
C LEU A 23 -9.56 -11.27 -4.13
N ASN A 24 -8.53 -11.46 -4.97
CA ASN A 24 -7.36 -10.61 -5.00
C ASN A 24 -7.72 -9.15 -5.34
N LEU A 25 -8.59 -8.95 -6.34
CA LEU A 25 -9.07 -7.62 -6.71
C LEU A 25 -9.79 -6.92 -5.55
N PHE A 26 -10.69 -7.63 -4.85
CA PHE A 26 -11.36 -7.07 -3.67
C PHE A 26 -10.37 -6.71 -2.56
N ARG A 27 -9.35 -7.54 -2.33
CA ARG A 27 -8.29 -7.26 -1.37
C ARG A 27 -7.52 -5.98 -1.73
N TRP A 28 -7.24 -5.76 -3.02
CA TRP A 28 -6.64 -4.53 -3.53
C TRP A 28 -7.55 -3.30 -3.37
N ILE A 29 -8.86 -3.44 -3.62
CA ILE A 29 -9.82 -2.35 -3.44
C ILE A 29 -9.88 -1.90 -1.97
N ILE A 30 -9.94 -2.85 -1.04
CA ILE A 30 -9.94 -2.54 0.40
C ILE A 30 -8.64 -1.85 0.80
N ARG A 31 -7.50 -2.30 0.27
CA ARG A 31 -6.18 -1.69 0.49
C ARG A 31 -6.05 -0.28 -0.07
N LEU A 32 -6.70 0.02 -1.19
CA LEU A 32 -6.73 1.35 -1.78
C LEU A 32 -7.55 2.35 -0.95
N SER A 33 -8.28 1.88 0.06
CA SER A 33 -9.01 2.76 0.97
C SER A 33 -8.03 3.64 1.74
N PHE A 34 -8.21 4.96 1.60
CA PHE A 34 -7.37 6.00 2.19
C PHE A 34 -7.16 5.86 3.70
N ASP A 35 -8.11 5.25 4.41
CA ASP A 35 -8.03 5.04 5.85
C ASP A 35 -6.96 4.00 6.23
N SER A 36 -6.93 2.86 5.51
CA SER A 36 -5.91 1.82 5.69
C SER A 36 -4.51 2.31 5.31
N GLN A 37 -4.43 3.13 4.26
CA GLN A 37 -3.19 3.74 3.79
C GLN A 37 -2.58 4.67 4.85
N ARG A 38 -3.41 5.48 5.51
CA ARG A 38 -2.97 6.38 6.59
C ARG A 38 -2.49 5.61 7.80
N ALA A 39 -3.27 4.63 8.26
CA ALA A 39 -2.90 3.81 9.40
C ALA A 39 -1.56 3.10 9.20
N PHE A 40 -1.30 2.63 7.97
CA PHE A 40 -0.02 2.03 7.62
C PHE A 40 1.14 3.03 7.69
N VAL A 41 1.01 4.19 7.03
CA VAL A 41 2.06 5.23 7.04
C VAL A 41 2.34 5.70 8.46
N THR A 42 1.30 5.92 9.28
CA THR A 42 1.46 6.25 10.71
C THR A 42 2.24 5.17 11.45
N ALA A 43 1.86 3.89 11.29
CA ALA A 43 2.54 2.79 11.96
C ALA A 43 4.02 2.66 11.54
N VAL A 44 4.33 2.88 10.25
CA VAL A 44 5.71 2.86 9.75
C VAL A 44 6.52 4.01 10.34
N LEU A 45 5.97 5.24 10.39
CA LEU A 45 6.65 6.39 10.98
C LEU A 45 6.85 6.23 12.49
N GLU A 46 5.82 5.81 13.23
CA GLU A 46 5.90 5.56 14.68
C GLU A 46 6.90 4.45 15.02
N SER A 47 7.08 3.47 14.13
CA SER A 47 8.09 2.42 14.33
C SER A 47 9.52 2.92 14.19
N SER A 48 9.71 4.01 13.44
CA SER A 48 11.02 4.54 13.06
C SER A 48 11.40 5.82 13.80
N MET A 49 10.42 6.59 14.29
CA MET A 49 10.61 7.80 15.08
C MET A 49 10.15 7.57 16.52
N SER A 50 10.95 7.98 17.50
CA SER A 50 10.60 7.84 18.93
C SER A 50 9.60 8.90 19.43
N GLU A 51 9.11 9.76 18.55
CA GLU A 51 8.15 10.83 18.87
C GLU A 51 6.78 10.53 18.28
N ASN A 52 5.72 10.92 19.01
CA ASN A 52 4.35 10.82 18.50
C ASN A 52 4.19 11.78 17.33
N VAL A 53 3.95 11.24 16.14
CA VAL A 53 3.71 12.03 14.94
C VAL A 53 2.27 12.56 14.96
N ASP A 54 2.07 13.85 14.68
CA ASP A 54 0.70 14.39 14.61
C ASP A 54 -0.05 13.74 13.43
N SER A 55 -1.17 13.10 13.76
CA SER A 55 -2.14 12.54 12.82
C SER A 55 -2.55 13.51 11.69
N ARG A 56 -2.52 14.83 11.93
CA ARG A 56 -2.84 15.86 10.94
C ARG A 56 -1.74 15.99 9.90
N ASP A 57 -0.48 16.01 10.33
CA ASP A 57 0.69 16.12 9.47
C ASP A 57 0.85 14.85 8.62
N VAL A 58 0.60 13.67 9.20
CA VAL A 58 0.56 12.41 8.43
C VAL A 58 -0.56 12.43 7.39
N SER A 59 -1.74 12.94 7.77
CA SER A 59 -2.87 13.09 6.85
C SER A 59 -2.53 13.99 5.66
N GLU A 60 -1.80 15.09 5.90
CA GLU A 60 -1.40 16.05 4.88
C GLU A 60 -0.25 15.50 4.02
N PHE A 61 0.71 14.81 4.63
CA PHE A 61 1.76 14.10 3.92
C PHE A 61 1.21 13.02 2.99
N CYS A 62 0.28 12.17 3.45
CA CYS A 62 -0.36 11.17 2.60
C CYS A 62 -1.14 11.80 1.44
N LYS A 63 -1.73 12.99 1.63
CA LYS A 63 -2.52 13.69 0.60
C LYS A 63 -1.67 14.47 -0.40
N SER A 64 -0.67 15.20 0.08
CA SER A 64 0.08 16.20 -0.68
C SER A 64 1.48 15.70 -1.05
N GLY A 65 2.20 15.13 -0.08
CA GLY A 65 3.57 14.63 -0.25
C GLY A 65 3.62 13.32 -1.02
N LEU A 66 3.01 12.26 -0.47
CA LEU A 66 3.11 10.90 -1.00
C LEU A 66 2.07 10.62 -2.10
N LYS A 67 0.87 11.19 -1.97
CA LYS A 67 -0.32 10.91 -2.80
C LYS A 67 -0.72 9.42 -2.78
N THR A 68 -1.88 9.09 -3.35
CA THR A 68 -2.39 7.70 -3.38
C THR A 68 -1.42 6.72 -4.06
N ASP A 69 -0.73 7.18 -5.10
CA ASP A 69 0.22 6.35 -5.86
C ASP A 69 1.48 6.05 -5.04
N GLY A 70 2.02 7.04 -4.33
CA GLY A 70 3.22 6.85 -3.50
C GLY A 70 2.94 5.93 -2.31
N VAL A 71 1.78 6.05 -1.65
CA VAL A 71 1.41 5.11 -0.58
C VAL A 71 1.33 3.66 -1.11
N THR A 72 0.83 3.50 -2.34
CA THR A 72 0.75 2.18 -2.98
C THR A 72 2.13 1.60 -3.27
N ILE A 73 3.10 2.43 -3.68
CA ILE A 73 4.49 1.99 -3.89
C ILE A 73 5.13 1.57 -2.57
N VAL A 74 4.95 2.31 -1.48
CA VAL A 74 5.52 1.95 -0.17
C VAL A 74 4.94 0.63 0.33
N HIS A 75 3.64 0.39 0.13
CA HIS A 75 3.05 -0.92 0.38
C HIS A 75 3.64 -2.02 -0.51
N LEU A 76 3.88 -1.74 -1.78
CA LEU A 76 4.50 -2.73 -2.68
C LEU A 76 5.92 -3.10 -2.21
N ILE A 77 6.68 -2.12 -1.69
CA ILE A 77 8.01 -2.34 -1.11
C ILE A 77 7.90 -3.19 0.17
N GLU A 78 6.92 -2.91 1.02
CA GLU A 78 6.68 -3.67 2.24
C GLU A 78 6.32 -5.14 1.94
N GLU A 79 5.47 -5.39 0.94
CA GLU A 79 5.10 -6.75 0.54
C GLU A 79 6.23 -7.55 -0.12
N ASN A 80 7.10 -6.89 -0.89
CA ASN A 80 8.16 -7.58 -1.63
C ASN A 80 9.49 -7.66 -0.86
N ALA A 81 9.73 -6.74 0.07
CA ALA A 81 10.94 -6.72 0.86
C ALA A 81 10.60 -6.88 2.35
N THR A 82 10.31 -5.78 3.03
CA THR A 82 10.09 -5.73 4.48
C THR A 82 9.64 -4.33 4.90
N ILE A 83 8.99 -4.22 6.06
CA ILE A 83 8.58 -2.94 6.65
C ILE A 83 9.77 -2.00 6.92
N TYR A 84 10.95 -2.54 7.24
CA TYR A 84 12.14 -1.74 7.55
C TYR A 84 12.66 -1.01 6.31
N GLN A 85 12.79 -1.68 5.16
CA GLN A 85 13.20 -0.98 3.94
C GLN A 85 12.10 -0.05 3.41
N ALA A 86 10.81 -0.38 3.61
CA ALA A 86 9.74 0.60 3.34
C ALA A 86 9.90 1.88 4.19
N ALA A 87 10.29 1.74 5.46
CA ALA A 87 10.60 2.87 6.33
C ALA A 87 11.84 3.66 5.87
N GLU A 88 12.91 3.00 5.43
CA GLU A 88 14.10 3.68 4.89
C GLU A 88 13.79 4.57 3.69
N PHE A 89 12.80 4.21 2.85
CA PHE A 89 12.34 5.09 1.77
C PHE A 89 11.41 6.19 2.28
N LEU A 90 10.56 5.88 3.26
CA LEU A 90 9.53 6.81 3.74
C LEU A 90 10.09 7.95 4.61
N MET A 91 11.11 7.67 5.41
CA MET A 91 11.75 8.65 6.31
C MET A 91 12.30 9.90 5.59
N PRO A 92 13.17 9.78 4.55
CA PRO A 92 13.70 10.97 3.87
C PRO A 92 12.61 11.78 3.16
N LEU A 93 11.57 11.13 2.63
CA LEU A 93 10.41 11.83 2.06
C LEU A 93 9.63 12.61 3.13
N TRP A 94 9.48 12.04 4.31
CA TRP A 94 8.83 12.70 5.44
C TRP A 94 9.64 13.91 5.91
N GLU A 95 10.96 13.77 6.06
CA GLU A 95 11.84 14.88 6.44
C GLU A 95 11.81 16.02 5.42
N GLU A 96 11.85 15.70 4.12
CA GLU A 96 11.74 16.71 3.06
C GLU A 96 10.39 17.44 3.10
N PHE A 97 9.30 16.71 3.35
CA PHE A 97 7.97 17.30 3.50
C PHE A 97 7.89 18.24 4.71
N MET A 98 8.39 17.82 5.87
CA MET A 98 8.40 18.65 7.09
C MET A 98 9.29 19.89 6.91
N ASN A 99 10.45 19.75 6.26
CA ASN A 99 11.32 20.87 5.93
C ASN A 99 10.68 21.86 4.95
N ALA A 100 9.90 21.36 3.98
CA ALA A 100 9.14 22.20 3.07
C ALA A 100 8.01 22.95 3.79
N LYS A 101 7.29 22.27 4.69
CA LYS A 101 6.24 22.87 5.52
C LYS A 101 6.79 23.99 6.42
N ALA A 102 7.93 23.75 7.07
CA ALA A 102 8.60 24.73 7.93
C ALA A 102 9.12 25.99 7.21
N LYS A 103 9.23 25.99 5.88
CA LYS A 103 9.61 27.17 5.08
C LYS A 103 8.41 28.03 4.66
N VAL A 104 7.19 27.49 4.76
CA VAL A 104 5.95 28.15 4.33
C VAL A 104 5.28 28.87 5.51
N GLU A 105 5.52 28.41 6.73
CA GLU A 105 5.13 29.07 7.99
C GLU A 105 6.16 30.14 8.42
#